data_AF-A0AA35XF73-F1
#
_entry.id   AF-A0AA35XF73-F1
#
_cell.length_a   1.000
_cell.length_b   1.000
_cell.length_c   1.000
_cell.angle_alpha   90.00
_cell.angle_beta   90.00
_cell.angle_gamma   90.00
#
_symmetry.space_group_name_H-M   'P 1'
#
loop_
_entity.id
_entity.type
_entity.pdbx_description
1 polymer ?
#
loop_
_entity_poly.entity_id
_entity_poly.type
_entity_poly.pdbx_seq_one_letter_code
_entity_poly.pdbx_strand_id
1 'polypeptide(L)'
;MLSALVPHDPVFALKAHVSHPPRQLAKCLAQVNDYVTLVSTRLQDLGEKVPSGGKTDVDARQEVEEAIEHYSCTGSIPQSVIEASRFRQPYYLGRFLPSLLCPSSTCSEPRDQFISALARCAL
;
A
#
# COMPACT_ATOMS: atom_id res chain seq x y z
N MET A 1 -28.15 1.69 1.82
CA MET A 1 -26.94 0.99 1.33
C MET A 1 -26.01 2.04 0.76
N LEU A 2 -24.72 2.06 1.17
CA LEU A 2 -23.72 3.01 0.66
C LEU A 2 -23.61 2.98 -0.88
N SER A 3 -23.87 1.81 -1.48
CA SER A 3 -23.86 1.52 -2.91
C SER A 3 -24.84 2.37 -3.75
N ALA A 4 -25.92 2.90 -3.14
CA ALA A 4 -26.93 3.68 -3.86
C ALA A 4 -26.48 5.13 -4.17
N LEU A 5 -25.42 5.63 -3.54
CA LEU A 5 -24.90 6.98 -3.79
C LEU A 5 -23.87 7.04 -4.93
N VAL A 6 -23.26 5.91 -5.30
CA VAL A 6 -22.25 5.82 -6.38
C VAL A 6 -22.71 6.42 -7.72
N PRO A 7 -23.98 6.27 -8.17
CA PRO A 7 -24.44 6.86 -9.43
C PRO A 7 -24.59 8.39 -9.41
N HIS A 8 -24.72 8.99 -8.23
CA HIS A 8 -25.04 10.41 -8.05
C HIS A 8 -23.83 11.26 -7.64
N ASP A 9 -22.75 10.62 -7.16
CA ASP A 9 -21.55 11.32 -6.72
C ASP A 9 -20.69 11.80 -7.91
N PRO A 10 -20.16 13.03 -7.85
CA PRO A 10 -19.27 13.55 -8.88
C PRO A 10 -17.91 12.83 -8.86
N VAL A 11 -17.24 12.80 -10.01
CA VAL A 11 -16.01 12.01 -10.23
C VAL A 11 -14.88 12.33 -9.24
N PHE A 12 -14.75 13.58 -8.81
CA PHE A 12 -13.76 13.97 -7.81
C PHE A 12 -14.04 13.39 -6.42
N ALA A 13 -15.31 13.22 -6.05
CA ALA A 13 -15.72 12.63 -4.77
C ALA A 13 -15.47 11.12 -4.80
N LEU A 14 -15.80 10.45 -5.91
CA LEU A 14 -15.49 9.04 -6.15
C LEU A 14 -13.98 8.75 -5.98
N LYS A 15 -13.11 9.62 -6.53
CA LYS A 15 -11.65 9.55 -6.34
C LYS A 15 -11.22 9.72 -4.88
N ALA A 16 -11.86 10.63 -4.13
CA ALA A 16 -11.58 10.83 -2.72
C ALA A 16 -11.95 9.59 -1.89
N HIS A 17 -13.07 8.92 -2.22
CA HIS A 17 -13.53 7.74 -1.50
C HIS A 17 -12.62 6.52 -1.71
N VAL A 18 -12.08 6.33 -2.92
CA VAL A 18 -11.08 5.28 -3.20
C VAL A 18 -9.75 5.57 -2.52
N SER A 19 -9.31 6.83 -2.51
CA SER A 19 -8.00 7.22 -1.96
C SER A 19 -7.98 7.29 -0.43
N HIS A 20 -9.12 7.60 0.20
CA HIS A 20 -9.21 7.79 1.64
C HIS A 20 -10.47 7.10 2.19
N PRO A 21 -10.51 5.76 2.20
CA PRO A 21 -11.61 5.04 2.85
C PRO A 21 -11.63 5.40 4.35
N PRO A 22 -12.79 5.79 4.91
CA PRO A 22 -12.89 6.18 6.32
C PRO A 22 -12.45 5.03 7.24
N ARG A 23 -11.39 5.26 8.04
CA ARG A 23 -10.80 4.24 8.94
C ARG A 23 -11.79 3.71 9.99
N GLN A 24 -12.85 4.47 10.28
CA GLN A 24 -13.91 4.06 11.21
C GLN A 24 -14.82 2.94 10.65
N LEU A 25 -14.72 2.60 9.37
CA LEU A 25 -15.56 1.57 8.70
C LEU A 25 -15.02 0.14 8.80
N ALA A 26 -13.99 -0.11 9.62
CA ALA A 26 -13.41 -1.45 9.81
C ALA A 26 -14.42 -2.53 10.29
N LYS A 27 -15.58 -2.14 10.83
CA LYS A 27 -16.66 -3.06 11.21
C LYS A 27 -17.53 -3.53 10.03
N CYS A 28 -17.45 -2.85 8.89
CA CYS A 28 -18.27 -3.06 7.70
C CYS A 28 -17.41 -3.31 6.45
N LEU A 29 -16.27 -4.00 6.61
CA LEU A 29 -15.29 -4.21 5.53
C LEU A 29 -15.91 -4.80 4.25
N ALA A 30 -16.87 -5.72 4.36
CA ALA A 30 -17.59 -6.27 3.21
C ALA A 30 -18.33 -5.18 2.41
N GLN A 31 -19.08 -4.31 3.09
CA GLN A 31 -19.83 -3.23 2.46
C GLN A 31 -18.93 -2.15 1.86
N VAL A 32 -17.77 -1.91 2.47
CA VAL A 32 -16.76 -0.98 1.93
C VAL A 32 -16.10 -1.56 0.69
N ASN A 33 -15.76 -2.85 0.68
CA ASN A 33 -15.20 -3.51 -0.49
C ASN A 33 -16.18 -3.52 -1.67
N ASP A 34 -17.45 -3.83 -1.40
CA ASP A 34 -18.51 -3.77 -2.43
C ASP A 34 -18.66 -2.35 -2.98
N TYR A 35 -18.60 -1.34 -2.11
CA TYR A 35 -18.65 0.07 -2.50
C TYR A 35 -17.44 0.48 -3.34
N VAL A 36 -16.21 0.16 -2.90
CA VAL A 36 -14.96 0.48 -3.63
C VAL A 36 -14.93 -0.22 -4.99
N THR A 37 -15.42 -1.46 -5.08
CA THR A 37 -15.52 -2.19 -6.35
C THR A 37 -16.47 -1.46 -7.31
N LEU A 38 -17.66 -1.08 -6.85
CA LEU A 38 -18.62 -0.32 -7.67
C LEU A 38 -18.09 1.03 -8.11
N VAL A 39 -17.43 1.78 -7.21
CA VAL A 39 -16.82 3.07 -7.54
C VAL A 39 -15.69 2.91 -8.56
N SER A 40 -14.88 1.86 -8.44
CA SER A 40 -13.78 1.57 -9.37
C SER A 40 -14.30 1.23 -10.77
N THR A 41 -15.32 0.38 -10.86
CA THR A 41 -16.00 0.08 -12.13
C THR A 41 -16.62 1.34 -12.74
N ARG A 42 -17.26 2.19 -11.92
CA ARG A 42 -17.85 3.44 -12.39
C ARG A 42 -16.81 4.43 -12.94
N LEU A 43 -15.64 4.52 -12.29
CA LEU A 43 -14.54 5.35 -12.78
C LEU A 43 -13.97 4.82 -14.11
N GLN A 44 -13.88 3.49 -14.27
CA GLN A 44 -13.48 2.86 -15.53
C GLN A 44 -14.49 3.14 -16.66
N ASP A 45 -15.79 3.02 -16.39
CA ASP A 45 -16.85 3.30 -17.37
C ASP A 45 -16.86 4.77 -17.84
N LEU A 46 -16.50 5.71 -16.94
CA LEU A 46 -16.42 7.14 -17.23
C LEU A 46 -15.15 7.54 -18.02
N GLY A 47 -14.28 6.57 -18.35
CA GLY A 47 -13.06 6.81 -19.13
C GLY A 47 -11.99 7.61 -18.38
N GLU A 48 -12.23 7.94 -17.12
CA GLU A 48 -11.21 8.52 -16.26
C GLU A 48 -10.33 7.40 -15.74
N LYS A 49 -9.03 7.46 -16.06
CA LYS A 49 -8.03 6.74 -15.30
C LYS A 49 -8.29 7.06 -13.84
N VAL A 50 -8.76 6.05 -13.09
CA VAL A 50 -8.65 6.00 -11.64
C VAL A 50 -7.26 6.56 -11.39
N PRO A 51 -7.11 7.65 -10.60
CA PRO A 51 -5.78 8.05 -10.21
C PRO A 51 -5.32 6.80 -9.50
N SER A 52 -4.42 6.05 -10.13
CA SER A 52 -3.71 4.96 -9.49
C SER A 52 -3.10 5.67 -8.30
N GLY A 53 -3.84 5.64 -7.18
CA GLY A 53 -3.55 6.38 -5.98
C GLY A 53 -2.24 5.76 -5.60
N GLY A 54 -1.16 6.49 -5.85
CA GLY A 54 0.09 5.88 -6.31
C GLY A 54 0.43 4.66 -5.49
N LYS A 55 0.88 3.56 -6.10
CA LYS A 55 1.33 2.33 -5.43
C LYS A 55 0.51 1.97 -4.17
N THR A 56 -0.52 1.17 -4.36
CA THR A 56 -1.38 0.67 -3.29
C THR A 56 -0.56 -0.02 -2.19
N ASP A 57 -1.10 -0.14 -0.96
CA ASP A 57 -0.44 -0.91 0.13
C ASP A 57 -0.07 -2.34 -0.31
N VAL A 58 -0.82 -2.90 -1.27
CA VAL A 58 -0.53 -4.18 -1.91
C VAL A 58 0.82 -4.16 -2.64
N ASP A 59 1.13 -3.07 -3.36
CA ASP A 59 2.41 -2.90 -4.06
C ASP A 59 3.56 -2.73 -3.06
N ALA A 60 3.33 -2.02 -1.95
CA ALA A 60 4.34 -1.83 -0.91
C ALA A 60 4.66 -3.14 -0.17
N ARG A 61 3.66 -4.01 0.06
CA ARG A 61 3.86 -5.34 0.65
C ARG A 61 4.65 -6.26 -0.28
N GLN A 62 4.35 -6.25 -1.57
CA GLN A 62 5.10 -7.01 -2.56
C GLN A 62 6.56 -6.52 -2.66
N GLU A 63 6.77 -5.19 -2.68
CA GLU A 63 8.12 -4.61 -2.66
C GLU A 63 8.92 -5.01 -1.41
N VAL A 64 8.26 -5.18 -0.26
CA VAL A 64 8.89 -5.66 0.97
C VAL A 64 9.26 -7.15 0.87
N GLU A 65 8.36 -7.99 0.36
CA GLU A 65 8.61 -9.43 0.18
C GLU A 65 9.80 -9.65 -0.77
N GLU A 66 9.78 -9.00 -1.93
CA GLU A 66 10.87 -9.05 -2.91
C GLU A 66 12.21 -8.56 -2.32
N ALA A 67 12.18 -7.52 -1.47
CA ALA A 67 13.38 -7.02 -0.82
C ALA A 67 13.94 -8.00 0.23
N ILE A 68 13.07 -8.68 0.97
CA ILE A 68 13.47 -9.71 1.95
C ILE A 68 14.03 -10.95 1.24
N GLU A 69 13.39 -11.40 0.16
CA GLU A 69 13.89 -12.49 -0.68
C GLU A 69 15.25 -12.15 -1.29
N HIS A 70 15.42 -10.94 -1.81
CA HIS A 70 16.70 -10.51 -2.35
C HIS A 70 17.81 -10.47 -1.29
N TYR A 71 17.47 -10.02 -0.07
CA TYR A 71 18.40 -10.02 1.05
C TYR A 71 18.75 -11.44 1.51
N SER A 72 17.82 -12.39 1.48
CA SER A 72 18.11 -13.78 1.85
C SER A 72 19.02 -14.48 0.83
N CYS A 73 18.86 -14.19 -0.47
CA CYS A 73 19.71 -14.73 -1.53
C CYS A 73 21.10 -14.07 -1.61
N THR A 74 21.17 -12.74 -1.41
CA THR A 74 22.37 -11.94 -1.73
C THR A 74 23.10 -11.44 -0.47
N GLY A 75 22.42 -11.36 0.67
CA GLY A 75 22.94 -10.77 1.92
C GLY A 75 23.08 -9.25 1.89
N SER A 76 22.55 -8.58 0.87
CA SER A 76 22.66 -7.13 0.66
C SER A 76 21.28 -6.49 0.53
N ILE A 77 21.17 -5.25 1.01
CA ILE A 77 19.94 -4.45 0.88
C ILE A 77 19.82 -3.98 -0.58
N PRO A 78 18.65 -4.14 -1.22
CA PRO A 78 18.44 -3.64 -2.59
C PRO A 78 18.65 -2.12 -2.69
N GLN A 79 19.30 -1.67 -3.76
CA GLN A 79 19.50 -0.24 -4.02
C GLN A 79 18.18 0.53 -4.09
N SER A 80 17.11 -0.10 -4.60
CA SER A 80 15.77 0.47 -4.64
C SER A 80 15.25 0.89 -3.26
N VAL A 81 15.56 0.12 -2.21
CA VAL A 81 15.16 0.41 -0.83
C VAL A 81 16.01 1.53 -0.22
N ILE A 82 17.31 1.55 -0.50
CA ILE A 82 18.23 2.61 -0.06
C ILE A 82 17.89 3.95 -0.73
N GLU A 83 17.59 3.91 -2.02
CA GLU A 83 17.13 5.10 -2.75
C GLU A 83 15.78 5.57 -2.26
N ALA A 84 14.87 4.64 -1.94
CA ALA A 84 13.59 4.99 -1.35
C ALA A 84 13.77 5.68 0.02
N SER A 85 14.69 5.20 0.86
CA SER A 85 14.94 5.80 2.17
C SER A 85 15.58 7.19 2.07
N ARG A 86 16.46 7.44 1.08
CA ARG A 86 17.15 8.73 0.90
C ARG A 86 16.40 9.74 0.03
N PHE A 87 15.79 9.32 -1.06
CA PHE A 87 15.18 10.21 -2.06
C PHE A 87 13.66 10.22 -2.02
N ARG A 88 13.03 9.17 -1.46
CA ARG A 88 11.57 9.03 -1.38
C ARG A 88 11.11 8.87 0.07
N GLN A 89 11.72 9.63 0.98
CA GLN A 89 11.48 9.58 2.42
C GLN A 89 9.99 9.56 2.84
N PRO A 90 9.07 10.37 2.26
CA PRO A 90 7.65 10.30 2.62
C PRO A 90 6.97 8.99 2.18
N TYR A 91 7.40 8.37 1.08
CA TYR A 91 6.94 7.05 0.67
C TYR A 91 7.52 5.95 1.57
N TYR A 92 8.81 6.05 1.87
CA TYR A 92 9.51 5.07 2.70
C TYR A 92 8.92 5.00 4.11
N LEU A 93 8.77 6.13 4.79
CA LEU A 93 8.20 6.18 6.14
C LEU A 93 6.68 5.99 6.17
N GLY A 94 5.97 6.43 5.14
CA GLY A 94 4.51 6.40 5.09
C GLY A 94 3.92 5.06 4.63
N ARG A 95 4.70 4.23 3.93
CA ARG A 95 4.20 2.96 3.35
C ARG A 95 5.17 1.80 3.50
N PHE A 96 6.40 1.93 3.03
CA PHE A 96 7.35 0.81 3.05
C PHE A 96 7.66 0.34 4.48
N LEU A 97 8.00 1.27 5.38
CA LEU A 97 8.30 0.95 6.78
C LEU A 97 7.07 0.35 7.51
N PRO A 98 5.87 0.94 7.41
CA PRO A 98 4.67 0.36 8.00
C PRO A 98 4.35 -1.04 7.47
N SER A 99 4.52 -1.30 6.16
CA SER A 99 4.29 -2.62 5.57
C SER A 99 5.37 -3.64 6.01
N LEU A 100 6.62 -3.20 6.21
CA LEU A 100 7.72 -4.03 6.73
C LEU A 100 7.53 -4.39 8.22
N LEU A 101 7.08 -3.43 9.02
CA LEU A 101 6.87 -3.60 10.47
C LEU A 101 5.50 -4.20 10.80
N CYS A 102 4.61 -4.33 9.81
CA CYS A 102 3.32 -4.97 10.00
C CYS A 102 3.54 -6.45 10.32
N PRO A 103 2.90 -7.00 11.37
CA PRO A 103 3.06 -8.38 11.76
C PRO A 103 2.47 -9.27 10.66
N SER A 104 3.32 -9.83 9.80
CA SER A 104 2.92 -10.90 8.90
C SER A 104 3.35 -12.23 9.49
N SER A 105 2.55 -13.25 9.22
CA SER A 105 2.69 -14.62 9.70
C SER A 105 3.85 -15.40 9.09
N THR A 106 4.66 -14.76 8.23
CA THR A 106 5.74 -15.37 7.46
C THR A 106 7.10 -15.13 8.15
N CYS A 107 7.69 -16.22 8.66
CA CYS A 107 9.05 -16.38 9.21
C CYS A 107 9.81 -15.10 9.65
N SER A 108 9.94 -14.93 10.97
CA SER A 108 10.63 -13.82 11.66
C SER A 108 12.10 -13.65 11.25
N GLU A 109 12.85 -14.75 11.10
CA GLU A 109 14.32 -14.74 11.00
C GLU A 109 14.91 -13.85 9.89
N PRO A 110 14.59 -14.04 8.58
CA PRO A 110 15.18 -13.23 7.52
C PRO A 110 14.69 -11.76 7.56
N ARG A 111 13.46 -11.54 8.03
CA ARG A 111 12.89 -10.21 8.19
C ARG A 111 13.60 -9.41 9.29
N ASP A 112 13.85 -10.03 10.45
CA ASP A 112 14.51 -9.38 11.58
C ASP A 112 15.97 -9.02 11.25
N GLN A 113 16.65 -9.88 10.49
CA GLN A 113 17.98 -9.60 9.96
C GLN A 113 17.97 -8.44 8.97
N PHE A 114 16.97 -8.38 8.09
CA PHE A 114 16.81 -7.28 7.14
C PHE A 114 16.52 -5.94 7.84
N ILE A 115 15.65 -5.93 8.85
CA ILE A 115 15.36 -4.74 9.67
C ILE A 115 16.64 -4.28 10.39
N SER A 116 17.40 -5.21 10.97
CA SER A 116 18.67 -4.91 11.65
C SER A 116 19.76 -4.40 10.69
N ALA A 117 19.76 -4.86 9.44
CA ALA A 117 20.65 -4.35 8.40
C ALA A 117 20.24 -2.94 7.95
N LEU A 118 18.94 -2.70 7.73
CA LEU A 118 18.41 -1.38 7.40
C LEU A 118 18.69 -0.36 8.49
N ALA A 119 18.50 -0.71 9.76
CA ALA A 119 18.82 0.15 10.90
C ALA A 119 20.31 0.56 10.94
N ARG A 120 21.22 -0.30 10.46
CA ARG A 120 22.65 0.00 10.36
C ARG A 120 23.05 0.81 9.12
N CYS A 121 22.23 0.80 8.07
CA CYS A 121 22.50 1.50 6.80
C CYS A 121 21.75 2.83 6.65
N ALA A 122 20.62 3.01 7.33
CA ALA A 122 19.76 4.18 7.21
C ALA A 122 20.04 5.28 8.26
N LEU A 123 21.09 5.11 9.07
CA LEU A 123 21.62 6.07 10.04
C LEU A 123 23.00 6.59 9.61
#